data_AF-A0A067PMQ0-F1
#
_entry.id   AF-A0A067PMQ0-F1
#
_cell.length_a   1.000
_cell.length_b   1.000
_cell.length_c   1.000
_cell.angle_alpha   90.00
_cell.angle_beta   90.00
_cell.angle_gamma   90.00
#
_symmetry.space_group_name_H-M   'P 1'
#
loop_
_entity.id
_entity.type
_entity.pdbx_description
1 polymer ?
#
loop_
_entity_poly.entity_id
_entity_poly.type
_entity_poly.pdbx_seq_one_letter_code
_entity_poly.pdbx_strand_id
1 'polypeptide(L)'
;MTETVQQPLAENKSPRSALDSLRRLGSKQLPADPTQVFVETVATSLPDVVGTDRWNHLVNAAGLSACRVLNEQPNLNQYLLLAILEEIASSNIDETAINNLRRWFSECQAIDDSPIALAKNDHIRSELLSMLGHTMTQPNRKLLSALVADDVRIVARLQTSAICSLPAGTNCLEAEDIQHVLDMLQRILDSFKSSSQIYIELPLSVNSPFYIDFTQMTHRLLVKLSEASGHLPSSLFIRELTLREADPVHGGGFADVYTGMIGQQKVAIKRLRIHLIPKTQDRAKLIKILCREVLI
;
A
#
# COMPACT_ATOMS: atom_id res chain seq x y z
N MET A 1 -53.15 35.49 16.47
CA MET A 1 -53.04 34.02 16.41
C MET A 1 -52.13 33.69 15.25
N THR A 2 -50.84 33.53 15.53
CA THR A 2 -49.79 33.24 14.55
C THR A 2 -49.07 31.99 15.04
N GLU A 3 -49.35 30.86 14.40
CA GLU A 3 -48.73 29.57 14.72
C GLU A 3 -47.30 29.54 14.20
N THR A 4 -46.37 29.28 15.13
CA THR A 4 -44.95 29.12 14.87
C THR A 4 -44.68 27.63 14.66
N VAL A 5 -44.33 27.24 13.42
CA VAL A 5 -43.94 25.86 13.08
C VAL A 5 -42.48 25.66 13.51
N GLN A 6 -42.25 24.79 14.51
CA GLN A 6 -40.92 24.36 14.94
C GLN A 6 -40.38 23.29 13.97
N GLN A 7 -39.22 23.55 13.37
CA GLN A 7 -38.41 22.53 12.67
C GLN A 7 -37.66 21.64 13.68
N PRO A 8 -37.47 20.34 13.40
CA PRO A 8 -36.79 19.43 14.31
C PRO A 8 -35.27 19.63 14.25
N LEU A 9 -34.65 19.72 15.44
CA LEU A 9 -33.21 19.76 15.65
C LEU A 9 -32.57 18.45 15.16
N ALA A 10 -31.53 18.56 14.33
CA ALA A 10 -30.74 17.41 13.89
C ALA A 10 -30.01 16.76 15.08
N GLU A 11 -30.28 15.48 15.32
CA GLU A 11 -29.59 14.67 16.33
C GLU A 11 -28.11 14.49 15.96
N ASN A 12 -27.22 15.09 16.74
CA ASN A 12 -25.79 14.79 16.71
C ASN A 12 -25.57 13.35 17.19
N LYS A 13 -25.31 12.43 16.25
CA LYS A 13 -24.94 11.05 16.56
C LYS A 13 -23.59 11.03 17.29
N SER A 14 -23.64 10.69 18.56
CA SER A 14 -22.49 10.50 19.45
C SER A 14 -21.57 9.38 18.93
N PRO A 15 -20.23 9.49 19.09
CA PRO A 15 -19.25 8.46 18.71
C PRO A 15 -19.46 7.09 19.40
N ARG A 16 -20.34 7.00 20.42
CA ARG A 16 -20.79 5.72 20.98
C ARG A 16 -21.59 4.86 20.01
N SER A 17 -22.27 5.47 19.02
CA SER A 17 -23.08 4.73 18.03
C SER A 17 -22.25 3.87 17.07
N ALA A 18 -20.98 4.22 16.81
CA ALA A 18 -20.09 3.45 15.95
C ALA A 18 -19.56 2.18 16.66
N LEU A 19 -19.23 2.31 17.95
CA LEU A 19 -18.82 1.18 18.80
C LEU A 19 -19.95 0.18 19.05
N ASP A 20 -21.20 0.66 19.17
CA ASP A 20 -22.37 -0.20 19.31
C ASP A 20 -22.71 -0.95 18.00
N SER A 21 -22.43 -0.35 16.84
CA SER A 21 -22.54 -1.03 15.54
C SER A 21 -21.50 -2.16 15.39
N LEU A 22 -20.27 -1.95 15.88
CA LEU A 22 -19.22 -2.98 15.90
C LEU A 22 -19.53 -4.13 16.88
N ARG A 23 -20.14 -3.85 18.04
CA ARG A 23 -20.58 -4.90 18.99
C ARG A 23 -21.73 -5.75 18.44
N ARG A 24 -22.62 -5.18 17.63
CA ARG A 24 -23.73 -5.92 16.98
C ARG A 24 -23.27 -6.84 15.84
N LEU A 25 -22.06 -6.65 15.32
CA LEU A 25 -21.45 -7.55 14.32
C LEU A 25 -20.87 -8.83 14.94
N GLY A 26 -20.71 -8.92 16.27
CA GLY A 26 -20.20 -10.11 16.95
C GLY A 26 -21.14 -11.33 16.96
N SER A 27 -22.38 -11.20 16.49
CA SER A 27 -23.38 -12.30 16.45
C SER A 27 -23.93 -12.61 15.05
N LYS A 28 -23.42 -11.96 14.00
CA LYS A 28 -23.73 -12.29 12.61
C LYS A 28 -22.48 -12.86 11.94
N GLN A 29 -22.70 -13.85 11.07
CA GLN A 29 -21.70 -14.48 10.21
C GLN A 29 -20.67 -13.44 9.74
N LEU A 30 -19.38 -13.69 10.03
CA LEU A 30 -18.32 -12.87 9.46
C LEU A 30 -18.52 -12.82 7.94
N PRO A 31 -18.48 -11.63 7.32
CA PRO A 31 -18.55 -11.51 5.87
C PRO A 31 -17.39 -12.29 5.23
N ALA A 32 -17.67 -12.83 4.04
CA ALA A 32 -16.78 -13.76 3.36
C ALA A 32 -15.42 -13.16 2.96
N ASP A 33 -15.30 -11.82 2.92
CA ASP A 33 -14.06 -11.12 2.58
C ASP A 33 -13.73 -10.01 3.61
N PRO A 34 -12.71 -10.22 4.47
CA PRO A 34 -12.21 -9.21 5.40
C PRO A 34 -11.71 -7.93 4.73
N THR A 35 -11.29 -8.01 3.46
CA THR A 35 -10.83 -6.88 2.65
C THR A 35 -12.00 -5.96 2.32
N GLN A 36 -13.16 -6.53 2.00
CA GLN A 36 -14.37 -5.78 1.70
C GLN A 36 -14.87 -5.03 2.95
N VAL A 37 -14.87 -5.68 4.13
CA VAL A 37 -15.21 -5.01 5.39
C VAL A 37 -14.28 -3.87 5.69
N PHE A 38 -12.99 -4.03 5.43
CA PHE A 38 -12.03 -2.98 5.68
C PHE A 38 -12.20 -1.82 4.73
N VAL A 39 -12.37 -2.09 3.43
CA VAL A 39 -12.69 -1.05 2.45
C VAL A 39 -13.97 -0.34 2.87
N GLU A 40 -15.01 -1.06 3.30
CA GLU A 40 -16.26 -0.47 3.81
C GLU A 40 -16.06 0.26 5.16
N THR A 41 -15.19 -0.19 6.05
CA THR A 41 -14.93 0.42 7.37
C THR A 41 -14.09 1.69 7.22
N VAL A 42 -13.11 1.68 6.33
CA VAL A 42 -12.31 2.85 5.96
C VAL A 42 -13.13 3.80 5.08
N ALA A 43 -13.97 3.29 4.17
CA ALA A 43 -14.91 4.08 3.36
C ALA A 43 -16.17 4.54 4.12
N THR A 44 -16.38 4.09 5.36
CA THR A 44 -17.40 4.68 6.27
C THR A 44 -16.78 5.70 7.23
N SER A 45 -15.45 5.70 7.40
CA SER A 45 -14.72 6.71 8.17
C SER A 45 -14.13 7.83 7.30
N LEU A 46 -13.87 7.56 6.03
CA LEU A 46 -13.86 8.53 4.94
C LEU A 46 -15.32 8.63 4.45
N PRO A 47 -15.87 9.81 4.13
CA PRO A 47 -17.24 9.86 3.66
C PRO A 47 -17.31 9.16 2.30
N ASP A 48 -18.47 8.58 1.98
CA ASP A 48 -18.80 7.93 0.72
C ASP A 48 -18.88 9.02 -0.38
N VAL A 49 -17.74 9.65 -0.72
CA VAL A 49 -17.69 10.95 -1.40
C VAL A 49 -17.71 10.78 -2.91
N VAL A 50 -17.21 9.67 -3.42
CA VAL A 50 -17.03 9.44 -4.85
C VAL A 50 -18.39 9.44 -5.55
N GLY A 51 -18.61 10.41 -6.44
CA GLY A 51 -19.89 10.57 -7.14
C GLY A 51 -20.96 11.36 -6.37
N THR A 52 -20.65 11.91 -5.19
CA THR A 52 -21.55 12.78 -4.44
C THR A 52 -21.38 14.26 -4.79
N ASP A 53 -22.37 15.08 -4.45
CA ASP A 53 -22.30 16.55 -4.58
C ASP A 53 -21.08 17.15 -3.87
N ARG A 54 -20.61 16.51 -2.78
CA ARG A 54 -19.41 16.92 -2.05
C ARG A 54 -18.13 16.74 -2.86
N TRP A 55 -18.00 15.63 -3.61
CA TRP A 55 -16.88 15.44 -4.53
C TRP A 55 -16.86 16.55 -5.59
N ASN A 56 -18.01 16.76 -6.23
CA ASN A 56 -18.15 17.77 -7.27
C ASN A 56 -17.83 19.17 -6.73
N HIS A 57 -18.26 19.49 -5.50
CA HIS A 57 -17.92 20.74 -4.84
C HIS A 57 -16.42 20.91 -4.60
N LEU A 58 -15.73 19.89 -4.07
CA LEU A 58 -14.29 19.94 -3.82
C LEU A 58 -13.47 20.07 -5.11
N VAL A 59 -13.84 19.31 -6.16
CA VAL A 59 -13.24 19.40 -7.50
C VAL A 59 -13.45 20.80 -8.09
N ASN A 60 -14.65 21.36 -7.96
CA ASN A 60 -14.94 22.70 -8.43
C ASN A 60 -14.18 23.77 -7.64
N ALA A 61 -14.07 23.62 -6.32
CA ALA A 61 -13.32 24.53 -5.45
C ALA A 61 -11.81 24.55 -5.78
N ALA A 62 -11.24 23.40 -6.15
CA ALA A 62 -9.86 23.30 -6.63
C ALA A 62 -9.69 23.74 -8.11
N GLY A 63 -10.77 24.14 -8.78
CA GLY A 63 -10.77 24.51 -10.20
C GLY A 63 -10.42 23.35 -11.13
N LEU A 64 -10.83 22.13 -10.78
CA LEU A 64 -10.54 20.88 -11.50
C LEU A 64 -11.73 20.38 -12.34
N SER A 65 -12.76 21.22 -12.53
CA SER A 65 -14.06 20.88 -13.13
C SER A 65 -13.99 20.31 -14.56
N ALA A 66 -12.88 20.48 -15.27
CA ALA A 66 -12.66 19.96 -16.62
C ALA A 66 -12.16 18.51 -16.67
N CYS A 67 -11.79 17.89 -15.54
CA CYS A 67 -11.25 16.53 -15.52
C CYS A 67 -12.35 15.47 -15.58
N ARG A 68 -12.87 15.22 -16.79
CA ARG A 68 -13.83 14.15 -17.15
C ARG A 68 -13.41 12.76 -16.63
N VAL A 69 -12.10 12.56 -16.44
CA VAL A 69 -11.46 11.33 -15.96
C VAL A 69 -11.78 10.93 -14.53
N LEU A 70 -12.25 11.86 -13.69
CA LEU A 70 -12.58 11.55 -12.30
C LEU A 70 -13.88 10.76 -12.12
N ASN A 71 -14.78 10.83 -13.11
CA ASN A 71 -16.08 10.15 -13.06
C ASN A 71 -16.11 8.82 -13.84
N GLU A 72 -15.19 8.59 -14.78
CA GLU A 72 -15.27 7.47 -15.73
C GLU A 72 -14.26 6.35 -15.48
N GLN A 73 -13.37 6.49 -14.50
CA GLN A 73 -12.37 5.48 -14.17
C GLN A 73 -12.35 5.23 -12.64
N PRO A 74 -12.55 3.98 -12.16
CA PRO A 74 -12.45 3.63 -10.75
C PRO A 74 -10.96 3.59 -10.31
N ASN A 75 -10.35 4.77 -10.32
CA ASN A 75 -8.92 5.01 -10.35
C ASN A 75 -8.20 4.66 -9.05
N LEU A 76 -6.94 4.29 -9.22
CA LEU A 76 -5.95 4.26 -8.17
C LEU A 76 -5.79 5.61 -7.48
N ASN A 77 -5.42 5.57 -6.20
CA ASN A 77 -5.19 6.74 -5.35
C ASN A 77 -6.41 7.59 -5.04
N GLN A 78 -7.61 7.06 -5.21
CA GLN A 78 -8.85 7.79 -5.02
C GLN A 78 -8.97 8.39 -3.61
N TYR A 79 -8.57 7.63 -2.59
CA TYR A 79 -8.65 8.11 -1.22
C TYR A 79 -7.60 9.17 -0.96
N LEU A 80 -6.34 8.93 -1.39
CA LEU A 80 -5.26 9.91 -1.23
C LEU A 80 -5.63 11.23 -1.88
N LEU A 81 -6.19 11.16 -3.08
CA LEU A 81 -6.60 12.33 -3.82
C LEU A 81 -7.71 13.13 -3.12
N LEU A 82 -8.70 12.44 -2.56
CA LEU A 82 -9.74 13.07 -1.77
C LEU A 82 -9.16 13.82 -0.58
N ALA A 83 -8.27 13.16 0.15
CA ALA A 83 -7.64 13.76 1.31
C ALA A 83 -6.80 14.99 0.91
N ILE A 84 -6.13 14.96 -0.24
CA ILE A 84 -5.39 16.10 -0.78
C ILE A 84 -6.33 17.25 -1.15
N LEU A 85 -7.45 16.97 -1.84
CA LEU A 85 -8.41 18.00 -2.23
C LEU A 85 -9.11 18.63 -1.02
N GLU A 86 -9.44 17.83 0.00
CA GLU A 86 -9.95 18.37 1.26
C GLU A 86 -8.93 19.30 1.92
N GLU A 87 -7.65 18.94 1.89
CA GLU A 87 -6.59 19.73 2.49
C GLU A 87 -6.34 21.04 1.72
N ILE A 88 -6.44 21.01 0.39
CA ILE A 88 -6.36 22.20 -0.46
C ILE A 88 -7.55 23.11 -0.22
N ALA A 89 -8.75 22.55 -0.10
CA ALA A 89 -9.95 23.34 0.15
C ALA A 89 -9.94 23.99 1.55
N SER A 90 -9.29 23.35 2.53
CA SER A 90 -9.18 23.87 3.89
C SER A 90 -8.01 24.84 4.08
N SER A 91 -7.00 24.80 3.22
CA SER A 91 -5.74 25.54 3.37
C SER A 91 -5.56 26.59 2.27
N ASN A 92 -4.87 27.69 2.57
CA ASN A 92 -4.54 28.72 1.58
C ASN A 92 -3.34 28.27 0.71
N ILE A 93 -3.49 27.12 0.05
CA ILE A 93 -2.40 26.45 -0.66
C ILE A 93 -2.01 27.24 -1.90
N ASP A 94 -0.70 27.32 -2.16
CA ASP A 94 -0.10 27.99 -3.30
C ASP A 94 -0.63 27.45 -4.65
N GLU A 95 -0.83 28.35 -5.60
CA GLU A 95 -1.30 28.08 -6.96
C GLU A 95 -0.38 27.06 -7.69
N THR A 96 0.91 27.05 -7.33
CA THR A 96 1.90 26.06 -7.80
C THR A 96 1.47 24.62 -7.48
N ALA A 97 0.99 24.34 -6.27
CA ALA A 97 0.58 22.98 -5.88
C ALA A 97 -0.68 22.53 -6.62
N ILE A 98 -1.62 23.46 -6.86
CA ILE A 98 -2.82 23.20 -7.67
C ILE A 98 -2.42 22.87 -9.12
N ASN A 99 -1.47 23.61 -9.68
CA ASN A 99 -0.98 23.35 -11.03
C ASN A 99 -0.24 22.01 -11.14
N ASN A 100 0.54 21.62 -10.13
CA ASN A 100 1.18 20.31 -10.08
C ASN A 100 0.13 19.18 -10.02
N LEU A 101 -0.94 19.34 -9.24
CA LEU A 101 -2.03 18.38 -9.20
C LEU A 101 -2.79 18.28 -10.52
N ARG A 102 -3.04 19.41 -11.19
CA ARG A 102 -3.65 19.41 -12.54
C ARG A 102 -2.78 18.65 -13.54
N ARG A 103 -1.48 18.91 -13.54
CA ARG A 103 -0.52 18.18 -14.38
C ARG A 103 -0.58 16.69 -14.07
N TRP A 104 -0.50 16.33 -12.80
CA TRP A 104 -0.61 14.95 -12.34
C TRP A 104 -1.90 14.27 -12.85
N PHE A 105 -3.04 14.92 -12.68
CA PHE A 105 -4.32 14.42 -13.18
C PHE A 105 -4.31 14.15 -14.67
N SER A 106 -3.69 15.04 -15.46
CA SER A 106 -3.58 14.88 -16.90
C SER A 106 -2.71 13.68 -17.30
N GLU A 107 -1.67 13.38 -16.52
CA GLU A 107 -0.78 12.22 -16.72
C GLU A 107 -1.46 10.90 -16.31
N CYS A 108 -2.34 10.92 -15.31
CA CYS A 108 -3.09 9.73 -14.86
C CYS A 108 -4.25 9.30 -15.79
N GLN A 109 -4.69 10.16 -16.73
CA GLN A 109 -5.82 9.87 -17.63
C GLN A 109 -5.58 8.69 -18.58
N ALA A 110 -4.33 8.25 -18.72
CA ALA A 110 -3.91 7.20 -19.65
C ALA A 110 -3.55 5.87 -18.97
N ILE A 111 -3.70 5.78 -17.64
CA ILE A 111 -3.24 4.64 -16.85
C ILE A 111 -4.33 3.56 -16.89
N ASP A 112 -4.05 2.44 -17.56
CA ASP A 112 -4.94 1.27 -17.55
C ASP A 112 -4.94 0.56 -16.19
N ASP A 113 -5.89 -0.34 -15.94
CA ASP A 113 -5.96 -1.14 -14.71
C ASP A 113 -4.85 -2.23 -14.63
N SER A 114 -3.77 -2.11 -15.43
CA SER A 114 -2.70 -3.10 -15.46
C SER A 114 -1.85 -3.07 -14.19
N PRO A 115 -1.29 -4.20 -13.74
CA PRO A 115 -0.33 -4.25 -12.63
C PRO A 115 0.83 -3.26 -12.75
N ILE A 116 1.23 -2.96 -13.99
CA ILE A 116 2.31 -2.04 -14.34
C ILE A 116 1.93 -0.61 -13.97
N ALA A 117 0.74 -0.20 -14.41
CA ALA A 117 0.13 1.07 -14.08
C ALA A 117 0.04 1.27 -12.55
N LEU A 118 -0.32 0.21 -11.83
CA LEU A 118 -0.36 0.22 -10.36
C LEU A 118 1.02 0.50 -9.75
N ALA A 119 2.05 -0.20 -10.22
CA ALA A 119 3.40 -0.09 -9.70
C ALA A 119 4.07 1.24 -10.06
N LYS A 120 3.87 1.75 -11.28
CA LYS A 120 4.39 3.05 -11.73
C LYS A 120 3.79 4.21 -10.95
N ASN A 121 2.61 4.02 -10.37
CA ASN A 121 1.98 5.01 -9.52
C ASN A 121 2.71 5.25 -8.19
N ASP A 122 3.65 4.39 -7.82
CA ASP A 122 4.42 4.59 -6.60
C ASP A 122 5.33 5.84 -6.64
N HIS A 123 5.98 6.11 -7.77
CA HIS A 123 6.81 7.31 -7.93
C HIS A 123 5.97 8.57 -7.72
N ILE A 124 4.80 8.57 -8.33
CA ILE A 124 3.77 9.60 -8.20
C ILE A 124 3.34 9.78 -6.73
N ARG A 125 3.04 8.69 -6.02
CA ARG A 125 2.65 8.74 -4.61
C ARG A 125 3.75 9.36 -3.77
N SER A 126 5.00 8.97 -4.02
CA SER A 126 6.17 9.54 -3.35
C SER A 126 6.34 11.03 -3.63
N GLU A 127 6.11 11.46 -4.87
CA GLU A 127 6.16 12.88 -5.26
C GLU A 127 5.03 13.69 -4.59
N LEU A 128 3.80 13.17 -4.56
CA LEU A 128 2.67 13.79 -3.86
C LEU A 128 2.95 13.94 -2.36
N LEU A 129 3.46 12.90 -1.71
CA LEU A 129 3.83 12.94 -0.30
C LEU A 129 4.99 13.91 -0.06
N SER A 130 5.97 13.98 -0.96
CA SER A 130 7.09 14.93 -0.88
C SER A 130 6.60 16.37 -0.96
N MET A 131 5.75 16.68 -1.94
CA MET A 131 5.14 18.01 -2.08
C MET A 131 4.38 18.43 -0.82
N LEU A 132 3.61 17.51 -0.23
CA LEU A 132 2.85 17.77 0.99
C LEU A 132 3.77 17.91 2.21
N GLY A 133 4.83 17.09 2.30
CA GLY A 133 5.81 17.12 3.38
C GLY A 133 6.54 18.47 3.50
N HIS A 134 6.73 19.20 2.40
CA HIS A 134 7.28 20.55 2.44
C HIS A 134 6.30 21.60 2.98
N THR A 135 5.00 21.37 2.80
CA THR A 135 3.95 22.31 3.24
C THR A 135 3.46 22.03 4.67
N MET A 136 3.61 20.80 5.17
CA MET A 136 3.00 20.37 6.43
C MET A 136 4.04 20.18 7.53
N THR A 137 3.91 20.92 8.63
CA THR A 137 4.76 20.77 9.83
C THR A 137 4.42 19.53 10.66
N GLN A 138 3.30 18.86 10.37
CA GLN A 138 2.85 17.65 11.06
C GLN A 138 2.26 16.64 10.07
N PRO A 139 2.39 15.33 10.31
CA PRO A 139 1.79 14.31 9.45
C PRO A 139 0.27 14.41 9.51
N ASN A 140 -0.37 14.72 8.39
CA ASN A 140 -1.81 14.77 8.31
C ASN A 140 -2.39 13.35 8.37
N ARG A 141 -3.01 13.01 9.50
CA ARG A 141 -3.61 11.69 9.74
C ARG A 141 -4.59 11.28 8.65
N LYS A 142 -5.34 12.22 8.05
CA LYS A 142 -6.26 11.92 6.95
C LYS A 142 -5.51 11.45 5.71
N LEU A 143 -4.46 12.18 5.31
CA LEU A 143 -3.61 11.80 4.17
C LEU A 143 -2.97 10.43 4.37
N LEU A 144 -2.48 10.15 5.58
CA LEU A 144 -1.93 8.83 5.91
C LEU A 144 -2.99 7.74 5.85
N SER A 145 -4.18 7.95 6.42
CA SER A 145 -5.28 6.98 6.35
C SER A 145 -5.71 6.67 4.92
N ALA A 146 -5.71 7.70 4.08
CA ALA A 146 -6.06 7.63 2.68
C ALA A 146 -5.00 6.89 1.85
N LEU A 147 -3.72 7.17 2.09
CA LEU A 147 -2.59 6.45 1.51
C LEU A 147 -2.71 4.94 1.76
N VAL A 148 -3.04 4.58 2.99
CA VAL A 148 -3.20 3.19 3.45
C VAL A 148 -4.40 2.51 2.79
N ALA A 149 -5.52 3.23 2.68
CA ALA A 149 -6.70 2.73 1.97
C ALA A 149 -6.37 2.37 0.51
N ASP A 150 -5.57 3.20 -0.13
CA ASP A 150 -5.11 2.95 -1.50
C ASP A 150 -4.13 1.78 -1.57
N ASP A 151 -3.17 1.66 -0.65
CA ASP A 151 -2.24 0.50 -0.62
C ASP A 151 -3.01 -0.82 -0.52
N VAL A 152 -4.02 -0.86 0.35
CA VAL A 152 -4.87 -2.05 0.50
C VAL A 152 -5.61 -2.36 -0.79
N ARG A 153 -6.19 -1.34 -1.44
CA ARG A 153 -6.91 -1.50 -2.70
C ARG A 153 -5.99 -1.95 -3.84
N ILE A 154 -4.77 -1.40 -3.92
CA ILE A 154 -3.75 -1.76 -4.90
C ILE A 154 -3.39 -3.24 -4.74
N VAL A 155 -3.09 -3.69 -3.51
CA VAL A 155 -2.77 -5.10 -3.26
C VAL A 155 -3.95 -6.01 -3.59
N ALA A 156 -5.18 -5.64 -3.19
CA ALA A 156 -6.36 -6.44 -3.51
C ALA A 156 -6.55 -6.59 -5.03
N ARG A 157 -6.36 -5.51 -5.80
CA ARG A 157 -6.40 -5.56 -7.27
C ARG A 157 -5.26 -6.38 -7.86
N LEU A 158 -4.05 -6.23 -7.33
CA LEU A 158 -2.91 -7.05 -7.74
C LEU A 158 -3.15 -8.53 -7.48
N GLN A 159 -3.81 -8.89 -6.39
CA GLN A 159 -4.15 -10.29 -6.12
C GLN A 159 -5.17 -10.81 -7.11
N THR A 160 -6.26 -10.09 -7.33
CA THR A 160 -7.29 -10.50 -8.30
C THR A 160 -6.68 -10.66 -9.70
N SER A 161 -5.83 -9.72 -10.12
CA SER A 161 -5.15 -9.80 -11.42
C SER A 161 -4.07 -10.90 -11.46
N ALA A 162 -3.17 -10.98 -10.49
CA ALA A 162 -2.08 -11.95 -10.47
C ALA A 162 -2.57 -13.40 -10.33
N ILE A 163 -3.63 -13.64 -9.54
CA ILE A 163 -4.24 -14.98 -9.40
C ILE A 163 -4.81 -15.45 -10.75
N CYS A 164 -5.31 -14.54 -11.58
CA CYS A 164 -5.85 -14.85 -12.91
C CYS A 164 -4.78 -14.93 -14.01
N SER A 165 -3.62 -14.29 -13.84
CA SER A 165 -2.67 -14.02 -14.95
C SER A 165 -1.40 -14.86 -14.94
N LEU A 166 -1.23 -15.79 -13.99
CA LEU A 166 -0.03 -16.64 -13.89
C LEU A 166 -0.29 -18.11 -14.29
N PRO A 167 -0.71 -18.43 -15.53
CA PRO A 167 -0.33 -19.71 -16.11
C PRO A 167 1.19 -19.73 -16.32
N ALA A 168 1.78 -20.92 -16.20
CA ALA A 168 3.22 -21.18 -16.13
C ALA A 168 4.03 -20.87 -17.42
N GLY A 169 3.63 -19.90 -18.24
CA GLY A 169 4.31 -19.58 -19.49
C GLY A 169 3.89 -18.30 -20.21
N THR A 170 3.17 -17.36 -19.59
CA THR A 170 2.73 -16.14 -20.28
C THR A 170 3.61 -14.93 -19.95
N ASN A 171 4.34 -14.51 -20.98
CA ASN A 171 5.19 -13.32 -21.12
C ASN A 171 4.43 -11.98 -21.01
N CYS A 172 3.45 -11.83 -20.12
CA CYS A 172 2.59 -10.65 -20.12
C CYS A 172 3.22 -9.42 -19.45
N LEU A 173 4.27 -9.61 -18.65
CA LEU A 173 4.98 -8.52 -17.97
C LEU A 173 6.45 -8.59 -18.34
N GLU A 174 6.99 -7.46 -18.78
CA GLU A 174 8.43 -7.30 -18.97
C GLU A 174 9.13 -7.45 -17.61
N ALA A 175 10.38 -7.91 -17.61
CA ALA A 175 11.14 -8.13 -16.37
C ALA A 175 11.22 -6.85 -15.52
N GLU A 176 11.33 -5.69 -16.17
CA GLU A 176 11.33 -4.39 -15.52
C GLU A 176 10.03 -4.11 -14.78
N ASP A 177 8.87 -4.41 -15.37
CA ASP A 177 7.58 -4.16 -14.75
C ASP A 177 7.36 -5.03 -13.51
N ILE A 178 7.81 -6.29 -13.56
CA ILE A 178 7.74 -7.19 -12.42
C ILE A 178 8.54 -6.63 -11.25
N GLN A 179 9.74 -6.11 -11.52
CA GLN A 179 10.58 -5.51 -10.48
C GLN A 179 9.86 -4.35 -9.78
N HIS A 180 9.20 -3.49 -10.54
CA HIS A 180 8.42 -2.38 -9.97
C HIS A 180 7.29 -2.88 -9.05
N VAL A 181 6.57 -3.94 -9.45
CA VAL A 181 5.52 -4.54 -8.61
C VAL A 181 6.10 -5.13 -7.32
N LEU A 182 7.22 -5.87 -7.40
CA LEU A 182 7.88 -6.45 -6.24
C LEU A 182 8.37 -5.36 -5.27
N ASP A 183 8.97 -4.30 -5.79
CA ASP A 183 9.47 -3.18 -4.99
C ASP A 183 8.32 -2.44 -4.31
N MET A 184 7.19 -2.26 -5.00
CA MET A 184 5.98 -1.68 -4.41
C MET A 184 5.43 -2.53 -3.27
N LEU A 185 5.25 -3.83 -3.47
CA LEU A 185 4.74 -4.72 -2.42
C LEU A 185 5.66 -4.73 -1.18
N GLN A 186 6.98 -4.75 -1.41
CA GLN A 186 7.96 -4.70 -0.33
C GLN A 186 7.91 -3.36 0.42
N ARG A 187 7.82 -2.23 -0.30
CA ARG A 187 7.69 -0.90 0.31
C ARG A 187 6.42 -0.77 1.14
N ILE A 188 5.30 -1.31 0.65
CA ILE A 188 4.04 -1.37 1.42
C ILE A 188 4.29 -2.15 2.72
N LEU A 189 4.87 -3.35 2.66
CA LEU A 189 5.17 -4.13 3.87
C LEU A 189 6.09 -3.38 4.84
N ASP A 190 7.11 -2.70 4.33
CA ASP A 190 8.07 -1.96 5.14
C ASP A 190 7.46 -0.68 5.75
N SER A 191 6.52 -0.04 5.06
CA SER A 191 5.79 1.12 5.59
C SER A 191 4.93 0.73 6.79
N PHE A 192 4.27 -0.43 6.73
CA PHE A 192 3.50 -0.98 7.85
C PHE A 192 4.38 -1.32 9.06
N LYS A 193 5.58 -1.88 8.85
CA LYS A 193 6.55 -2.16 9.92
C LYS A 193 7.07 -0.88 10.57
N SER A 194 7.46 0.09 9.75
CA SER A 194 8.11 1.34 10.19
C SER A 194 7.12 2.27 10.87
N SER A 195 5.87 2.32 10.40
CA SER A 195 4.87 3.27 10.90
C SER A 195 3.96 2.66 11.96
N SER A 196 4.41 1.62 12.67
CA SER A 196 3.66 0.98 13.76
C SER A 196 3.00 1.98 14.71
N GLN A 197 3.62 3.14 14.97
CA GLN A 197 3.06 4.20 15.80
C GLN A 197 1.91 4.99 15.16
N ILE A 198 1.93 5.20 13.83
CA ILE A 198 0.88 5.87 13.05
C ILE A 198 -0.34 4.94 12.88
N TYR A 199 -0.11 3.65 12.65
CA TYR A 199 -1.18 2.67 12.43
C TYR A 199 -1.95 2.31 13.71
N ILE A 200 -1.31 2.40 14.88
CA ILE A 200 -1.97 2.17 16.19
C ILE A 200 -3.14 3.13 16.42
N GLU A 201 -3.11 4.35 15.88
CA GLU A 201 -4.16 5.37 16.07
C GLU A 201 -5.31 5.25 15.07
N LEU A 202 -5.11 4.54 13.97
CA LEU A 202 -6.18 4.14 13.06
C LEU A 202 -6.89 2.90 13.64
N PRO A 203 -8.08 2.50 13.15
CA PRO A 203 -8.70 1.20 13.47
C PRO A 203 -7.86 -0.02 13.01
N LEU A 204 -6.58 0.21 12.71
CA LEU A 204 -5.55 -0.67 12.16
C LEU A 204 -4.45 -0.93 13.19
N SER A 205 -4.83 -1.14 14.45
CA SER A 205 -3.88 -1.64 15.43
C SER A 205 -3.06 -2.79 14.85
N VAL A 206 -1.76 -2.84 15.13
CA VAL A 206 -0.86 -3.92 14.67
C VAL A 206 -1.35 -5.32 15.10
N ASN A 207 -2.24 -5.39 16.10
CA ASN A 207 -2.88 -6.62 16.56
C ASN A 207 -4.29 -6.84 15.98
N SER A 208 -4.75 -5.97 15.07
CA SER A 208 -6.03 -6.13 14.39
C SER A 208 -5.95 -7.35 13.46
N PRO A 209 -6.96 -8.23 13.45
CA PRO A 209 -7.03 -9.35 12.51
C PRO A 209 -6.83 -8.90 11.06
N PHE A 210 -7.39 -7.75 10.69
CA PHE A 210 -7.21 -7.19 9.35
C PHE A 210 -5.74 -6.90 9.02
N TYR A 211 -4.99 -6.28 9.93
CA TYR A 211 -3.57 -5.96 9.70
C TYR A 211 -2.76 -7.24 9.48
N ILE A 212 -3.00 -8.25 10.32
CA ILE A 212 -2.33 -9.55 10.24
C ILE A 212 -2.68 -10.24 8.91
N ASP A 213 -3.96 -10.28 8.55
CA ASP A 213 -4.42 -10.91 7.32
C ASP A 213 -3.86 -10.19 6.09
N PHE A 214 -3.94 -8.86 6.05
CA PHE A 214 -3.43 -8.04 4.95
C PHE A 214 -1.92 -8.21 4.74
N THR A 215 -1.13 -8.12 5.82
CA THR A 215 0.33 -8.28 5.74
C THR A 215 0.71 -9.69 5.29
N GLN A 216 0.05 -10.73 5.80
CA GLN A 216 0.24 -12.10 5.34
C GLN A 216 -0.14 -12.28 3.86
N MET A 217 -1.24 -11.67 3.42
CA MET A 217 -1.71 -11.76 2.05
C MET A 217 -0.75 -11.07 1.07
N THR A 218 -0.30 -9.88 1.44
CA THR A 218 0.69 -9.08 0.68
C THR A 218 2.01 -9.83 0.58
N HIS A 219 2.48 -10.39 1.70
CA HIS A 219 3.68 -11.22 1.74
C HIS A 219 3.57 -12.47 0.87
N ARG A 220 2.46 -13.21 0.95
CA ARG A 220 2.20 -14.38 0.09
C ARG A 220 2.20 -14.01 -1.39
N LEU A 221 1.62 -12.86 -1.75
CA LEU A 221 1.66 -12.37 -3.12
C LEU A 221 3.10 -12.07 -3.56
N LEU A 222 3.87 -11.37 -2.73
CA LEU A 222 5.26 -11.03 -2.99
C LEU A 222 6.12 -12.29 -3.20
N VAL A 223 5.98 -13.31 -2.34
CA VAL A 223 6.68 -14.59 -2.47
C VAL A 223 6.28 -15.28 -3.78
N LYS A 224 4.98 -15.37 -4.10
CA LYS A 224 4.52 -16.02 -5.34
C LYS A 224 5.05 -15.33 -6.59
N LEU A 225 5.02 -14.00 -6.63
CA LEU A 225 5.54 -13.22 -7.75
C LEU A 225 7.06 -13.39 -7.88
N SER A 226 7.79 -13.39 -6.77
CA SER A 226 9.23 -13.62 -6.74
C SER A 226 9.59 -15.03 -7.23
N GLU A 227 8.86 -16.04 -6.76
CA GLU A 227 9.04 -17.43 -7.20
C GLU A 227 8.75 -17.64 -8.68
N ALA A 228 7.73 -16.96 -9.22
CA ALA A 228 7.31 -17.10 -10.61
C ALA A 228 8.23 -16.35 -11.58
N SER A 229 8.70 -15.16 -11.19
CA SER A 229 9.56 -14.32 -12.02
C SER A 229 11.05 -14.59 -11.85
N GLY A 230 11.45 -15.19 -10.73
CA GLY A 230 12.84 -15.32 -10.33
C GLY A 230 13.52 -14.01 -9.91
N HIS A 231 12.73 -12.95 -9.68
CA HIS A 231 13.20 -11.66 -9.19
C HIS A 231 12.93 -11.51 -7.69
N LEU A 232 13.64 -10.58 -7.05
CA LEU A 232 13.46 -10.21 -5.65
C LEU A 232 13.34 -8.68 -5.56
N PRO A 233 12.63 -8.13 -4.56
CA PRO A 233 12.64 -6.70 -4.30
C PRO A 233 14.07 -6.13 -4.24
N SER A 234 14.27 -4.98 -4.88
CA SER A 234 15.57 -4.31 -4.99
C SER A 234 16.12 -3.90 -3.62
N SER A 235 15.25 -3.59 -2.66
CA SER A 235 15.61 -3.26 -1.29
C SER A 235 16.27 -4.40 -0.50
N LEU A 236 16.16 -5.65 -0.97
CA LEU A 236 16.81 -6.81 -0.35
C LEU A 236 18.28 -6.94 -0.75
N PHE A 237 18.73 -6.20 -1.77
CA PHE A 237 20.11 -6.22 -2.24
C PHE A 237 20.96 -5.19 -1.51
N ILE A 238 21.73 -5.67 -0.53
CA ILE A 238 22.62 -4.83 0.28
C ILE A 238 23.97 -4.69 -0.42
N ARG A 239 24.38 -3.45 -0.72
CA ARG A 239 25.66 -3.15 -1.40
C ARG A 239 26.83 -2.86 -0.45
N GLU A 240 26.55 -2.28 0.71
CA GLU A 240 27.57 -1.76 1.64
C GLU A 240 28.01 -2.79 2.69
N LEU A 241 27.97 -4.07 2.35
CA LEU A 241 28.31 -5.15 3.25
C LEU A 241 29.83 -5.36 3.28
N THR A 242 30.43 -5.22 4.46
CA THR A 242 31.86 -5.55 4.67
C THR A 242 31.98 -6.73 5.62
N LEU A 243 32.73 -7.75 5.23
CA LEU A 243 33.07 -8.87 6.11
C LEU A 243 34.16 -8.42 7.07
N ARG A 244 33.99 -8.69 8.38
CA ARG A 244 35.04 -8.40 9.36
C ARG A 244 36.14 -9.46 9.36
N GLU A 245 35.76 -10.70 9.11
CA GLU A 245 36.62 -11.87 9.19
C GLU A 245 36.41 -12.71 7.92
N ALA A 246 37.49 -13.31 7.43
CA ALA A 246 37.44 -14.17 6.25
C ALA A 246 36.83 -15.54 6.58
N ASP A 247 36.94 -15.98 7.83
CA ASP A 247 36.45 -17.27 8.30
C ASP A 247 35.03 -17.16 8.89
N PRO A 248 34.20 -18.20 8.71
CA PRO A 248 32.87 -18.22 9.31
C PRO A 248 32.95 -18.36 10.84
N VAL A 249 32.11 -17.62 11.55
CA VAL A 249 31.95 -17.74 13.01
C VAL A 249 31.25 -19.05 13.37
N HIS A 250 30.35 -19.51 12.50
CA HIS A 250 29.67 -20.79 12.66
C HIS A 250 29.37 -21.42 11.29
N GLY A 251 29.38 -22.75 11.22
CA GLY A 251 29.04 -23.49 10.01
C GLY A 251 28.01 -24.58 10.32
N GLY A 252 26.96 -24.65 9.50
CA GLY A 252 25.98 -25.75 9.50
C GLY A 252 26.05 -26.57 8.22
N GLY A 253 25.18 -27.57 8.11
CA GLY A 253 25.11 -28.42 6.91
C GLY A 253 24.75 -27.65 5.62
N PHE A 254 23.97 -26.57 5.73
CA PHE A 254 23.40 -25.86 4.58
C PHE A 254 23.92 -24.43 4.39
N ALA A 255 24.54 -23.84 5.42
CA ALA A 255 24.96 -22.45 5.40
C ALA A 255 26.11 -22.20 6.37
N ASP A 256 26.87 -21.16 6.07
CA ASP A 256 27.87 -20.57 6.95
C ASP A 256 27.35 -19.25 7.51
N VAL A 257 27.74 -18.90 8.73
CA VAL A 257 27.42 -17.62 9.36
C VAL A 257 28.72 -16.83 9.56
N TYR A 258 28.77 -15.65 8.96
CA TYR A 258 29.86 -14.69 9.09
C TYR A 258 29.44 -13.49 9.92
N THR A 259 30.42 -12.76 10.44
CA THR A 259 30.22 -11.42 11.00
C THR A 259 30.58 -10.37 9.95
N GLY A 260 29.72 -9.37 9.79
CA GLY A 260 30.02 -8.21 8.95
C GLY A 260 29.51 -6.90 9.52
N MET A 261 29.65 -5.85 8.71
CA MET A 261 29.16 -4.51 8.99
C MET A 261 28.37 -3.99 7.79
N ILE A 262 27.27 -3.28 8.09
CA ILE A 262 26.58 -2.40 7.15
C ILE A 262 26.68 -0.99 7.76
N GLY A 263 27.45 -0.11 7.13
CA GLY A 263 27.86 1.15 7.77
C GLY A 263 28.52 0.89 9.13
N GLN A 264 27.95 1.42 10.21
CA GLN A 264 28.41 1.21 11.59
C GLN A 264 27.68 0.08 12.32
N GLN A 265 26.70 -0.57 11.68
CA GLN A 265 25.90 -1.62 12.31
C GLN A 265 26.55 -2.98 12.08
N LYS A 266 26.83 -3.69 13.18
CA LYS A 266 27.30 -5.08 13.14
C LYS A 266 26.13 -6.00 12.76
N VAL A 267 26.36 -6.89 11.79
CA VAL A 267 25.35 -7.82 11.28
C VAL A 267 25.88 -9.25 11.19
N ALA A 268 24.97 -10.22 11.24
CA ALA A 268 25.25 -11.62 10.91
C ALA A 268 24.92 -11.88 9.44
N ILE A 269 25.80 -12.56 8.72
CA ILE A 269 25.65 -12.85 7.30
C ILE A 269 25.54 -14.36 7.13
N LYS A 270 24.38 -14.84 6.68
CA LYS A 270 24.14 -16.25 6.39
C LYS A 270 24.44 -16.53 4.91
N ARG A 271 25.54 -17.23 4.64
CA ARG A 271 25.94 -17.63 3.29
C ARG A 271 25.45 -19.05 2.99
N LEU A 272 24.47 -19.18 2.10
CA LEU A 272 23.93 -20.47 1.68
C LEU A 272 24.89 -21.20 0.72
N ARG A 273 25.10 -22.51 0.94
CA ARG A 273 25.98 -23.35 0.10
C ARG A 273 25.19 -24.00 -1.03
N ILE A 274 25.03 -23.28 -2.14
CA ILE A 274 24.21 -23.74 -3.28
C ILE A 274 24.85 -24.95 -4.01
N HIS A 275 26.18 -25.12 -3.94
CA HIS A 275 26.89 -26.20 -4.63
C HIS A 275 26.64 -27.62 -4.07
N LEU A 276 26.02 -27.72 -2.89
CA LEU A 276 25.59 -29.01 -2.32
C LEU A 276 24.30 -29.54 -2.96
N ILE A 277 23.65 -28.72 -3.78
CA ILE A 277 22.41 -29.06 -4.46
C ILE A 277 22.80 -29.63 -5.83
N PRO A 278 22.47 -30.90 -6.14
CA PRO A 278 22.91 -31.57 -7.37
C PRO A 278 22.62 -30.71 -8.60
N LYS A 279 23.55 -30.65 -9.57
CA LYS A 279 23.37 -29.89 -10.82
C LYS A 279 22.11 -30.28 -11.62
N THR A 280 21.57 -31.47 -11.36
CA THR A 280 20.32 -31.98 -11.94
C THR A 280 19.05 -31.46 -11.25
N GLN A 281 19.19 -30.78 -10.10
CA GLN A 281 18.08 -30.11 -9.42
C GLN A 281 17.83 -28.73 -10.04
N ASP A 282 16.59 -28.56 -10.51
CA ASP A 282 15.99 -27.33 -11.03
C ASP A 282 16.50 -26.07 -10.33
N ARG A 283 17.21 -25.21 -11.08
CA ARG A 283 17.51 -23.82 -10.66
C ARG A 283 16.26 -23.09 -10.15
N ALA A 284 15.09 -23.42 -10.70
CA ALA A 284 13.81 -22.93 -10.24
C ALA A 284 13.49 -23.33 -8.78
N LYS A 285 13.83 -24.55 -8.34
CA LYS A 285 13.65 -24.98 -6.95
C LYS A 285 14.54 -24.21 -5.99
N LEU A 286 15.78 -23.92 -6.40
CA LEU A 286 16.71 -23.09 -5.62
C LEU A 286 16.20 -21.68 -5.43
N ILE A 287 15.74 -21.05 -6.50
CA ILE A 287 15.15 -19.72 -6.47
C ILE A 287 13.94 -19.71 -5.53
N LYS A 288 13.06 -20.72 -5.60
CA LYS A 288 11.92 -20.83 -4.68
C LYS A 288 12.33 -20.93 -3.21
N ILE A 289 13.33 -21.76 -2.89
CA ILE A 289 13.85 -21.87 -1.52
C ILE A 289 14.43 -20.53 -1.07
N LEU A 290 15.23 -19.87 -1.93
CA LEU A 290 15.82 -18.57 -1.62
C LEU A 290 14.75 -17.49 -1.40
N CYS A 291 13.75 -17.39 -2.28
CA CYS A 291 12.65 -16.45 -2.14
C CYS A 291 11.91 -16.65 -0.82
N ARG A 292 11.66 -17.90 -0.42
CA ARG A 292 11.02 -18.18 0.88
C ARG A 292 11.90 -17.78 2.04
N GLU A 293 13.19 -18.09 2.01
CA GLU A 293 14.09 -17.79 3.12
C GLU A 293 14.34 -16.28 3.29
N VAL A 294 14.48 -15.55 2.18
CA VAL A 294 14.84 -14.12 2.19
C VAL A 294 13.63 -13.22 2.49
N LEU A 295 12.43 -13.65 2.12
CA LEU A 295 11.23 -12.82 2.28
C LEU A 295 10.55 -12.98 3.65
N ILE A 296 10.89 -13.98 4.46
CA ILE A 296 10.38 -14.17 5.84
C ILE A 296 10.75 -12.98 6.74
#